data_AF-A0AA41WY42-F1
#
_entry.id   AF-A0AA41WY42-F1
#
_cell.length_a   1.000
_cell.length_b   1.000
_cell.length_c   1.000
_cell.angle_alpha   90.00
_cell.angle_beta   90.00
_cell.angle_gamma   90.00
#
_symmetry.space_group_name_H-M   'P 1'
#
loop_
_entity.id
_entity.type
_entity.pdbx_description
1 polymer ?
#
loop_
_entity_poly.entity_id
_entity_poly.type
_entity_poly.pdbx_seq_one_letter_code
_entity_poly.pdbx_strand_id
1 'polypeptide(L)' 'MPADKLGQYMTSPKFLRRANEAVAKAVRELEAKGIKPVYVTRQRQDSSHTNKSADKEQQ' A
#
# COMPACT_ATOMS: atom_id res chain seq x y z
N MET A 1 -12.76 15.79 16.77
CA MET A 1 -11.42 15.28 16.39
C MET A 1 -11.07 15.87 15.03
N PRO A 2 -9.98 16.65 14.87
CA PRO A 2 -9.66 17.21 13.58
C PRO A 2 -9.23 16.08 12.64
N ALA A 3 -9.83 16.08 11.45
CA ALA A 3 -9.70 15.08 10.41
C ALA A 3 -8.27 14.55 10.25
N ASP A 4 -8.15 13.24 10.37
CA ASP A 4 -7.06 12.35 9.97
C ASP A 4 -5.69 12.96 9.64
N LYS A 5 -5.08 13.65 10.62
CA LYS A 5 -3.73 14.24 10.49
C LYS A 5 -2.67 13.19 10.20
N LEU A 6 -2.84 11.99 10.75
CA LEU A 6 -1.95 10.88 10.52
C LEU A 6 -2.07 10.40 9.06
N GLY A 7 -3.29 10.14 8.58
CA GLY A 7 -3.53 9.80 7.18
C GLY A 7 -2.93 10.82 6.23
N GLN A 8 -3.14 12.11 6.49
CA GLN A 8 -2.59 13.20 5.68
C GLN A 8 -1.05 13.23 5.70
N TYR A 9 -0.42 12.96 6.84
CA TYR A 9 1.03 12.84 6.91
C TYR A 9 1.54 11.60 6.15
N MET A 10 0.87 10.45 6.28
CA MET A 10 1.25 9.21 5.59
C MET A 10 1.16 9.34 4.06
N THR A 11 0.21 10.12 3.55
CA THR A 11 0.10 10.42 2.12
C THR A 11 0.98 11.60 1.68
N SER A 12 1.67 12.27 2.62
CA SER A 12 2.46 13.45 2.30
C SER A 12 3.74 13.10 1.51
N PRO A 13 4.22 14.00 0.63
CA PRO A 13 5.48 13.80 -0.07
C PRO A 13 6.68 13.61 0.87
N LYS A 14 6.63 14.26 2.04
CA LYS A 14 7.68 14.16 3.07
C LYS A 14 7.77 12.75 3.65
N PHE A 15 6.62 12.13 3.94
CA PHE A 15 6.60 10.74 4.41
C PHE A 15 7.07 9.80 3.32
N LEU A 16 6.55 9.92 2.09
CA LEU A 16 6.96 9.09 0.96
C LEU A 16 8.47 9.14 0.73
N ARG A 17 9.08 10.32 0.77
CA ARG A 17 10.54 10.46 0.63
C ARG A 17 11.29 9.69 1.72
N ARG A 18 10.91 9.87 2.99
CA ARG A 18 11.56 9.19 4.13
C ARG A 18 11.36 7.67 4.08
N ALA A 19 10.17 7.22 3.72
CA ALA A 19 9.86 5.81 3.57
C ALA A 19 10.72 5.18 2.46
N ASN A 20 10.82 5.84 1.30
CA ASN A 20 11.63 5.37 0.19
C ASN A 20 13.12 5.32 0.53
N GLU A 21 13.65 6.33 1.23
CA GLU A 21 15.05 6.34 1.71
C GLU A 21 15.32 5.17 2.66
N ALA A 22 14.43 4.92 3.63
CA ALA A 22 14.56 3.82 4.57
C ALA A 22 14.50 2.44 3.88
N VAL A 23 13.55 2.27 2.95
CA VAL A 23 13.42 1.05 2.16
C VAL A 23 14.66 0.82 1.30
N ALA A 24 15.17 1.86 0.62
CA ALA A 24 16.39 1.75 -0.20
C ALA A 24 17.61 1.33 0.63
N LYS A 25 17.76 1.87 1.85
CA LYS A 25 18.82 1.46 2.77
C LYS A 25 18.69 -0.01 3.15
N ALA A 26 17.49 -0.44 3.55
CA ALA A 26 17.24 -1.83 3.93
C ALA A 26 17.50 -2.81 2.77
N VAL A 27 17.08 -2.47 1.56
CA VAL A 27 17.35 -3.28 0.36
C VAL A 27 18.85 -3.43 0.12
N ARG A 28 19.63 -2.35 0.20
CA ARG A 28 21.10 -2.41 0.03
C ARG A 28 21.76 -3.31 1.08
N GLU A 29 21.31 -3.26 2.33
CA GLU A 29 21.83 -4.12 3.41
C GLU A 29 21.49 -5.60 3.19
N LEU A 30 20.33 -5.90 2.62
CA LEU A 30 19.93 -7.26 2.27
C LEU A 30 20.73 -7.77 1.06
N GLU A 31 20.93 -6.94 0.05
CA GLU A 31 21.75 -7.27 -1.12
C GLU A 31 23.22 -7.53 -0.74
N ALA A 32 23.78 -6.74 0.18
CA ALA A 32 25.12 -6.97 0.72
C ALA A 32 25.25 -8.32 1.45
N LYS A 33 24.14 -8.87 1.94
CA LYS A 33 24.07 -10.22 2.54
C LYS A 33 23.75 -11.31 1.51
N GLY A 34 23.69 -10.98 0.22
CA GLY A 34 23.34 -11.89 -0.87
C GLY A 34 21.84 -12.18 -1.01
N ILE A 35 20.98 -11.47 -0.28
CA ILE A 35 19.53 -11.64 -0.33
C ILE A 35 18.97 -10.66 -1.37
N LYS A 36 18.55 -11.19 -2.52
CA LYS A 36 17.95 -10.38 -3.59
C LYS A 36 16.49 -10.04 -3.28
N PRO A 37 16.06 -8.78 -3.43
CA PRO A 37 14.66 -8.42 -3.29
C PRO A 37 13.82 -9.06 -4.40
N VAL A 38 12.66 -9.62 -4.03
CA VAL A 38 11.64 -10.08 -4.98
C VAL A 38 10.50 -9.07 -4.95
N TYR A 39 10.30 -8.37 -6.06
CA TYR A 39 9.21 -7.41 -6.19
C TYR A 39 7.94 -8.13 -6.65
N VAL A 40 6.88 -8.06 -5.83
CA VAL A 40 5.56 -8.55 -6.22
C VAL A 40 4.74 -7.38 -6.72
N THR A 41 4.48 -7.34 -8.02
CA THR A 41 3.53 -6.39 -8.61
C THR A 41 2.13 -6.81 -8.22
N ARG A 42 1.50 -6.11 -7.27
CA ARG A 42 0.06 -6.28 -7.04
C ARG A 42 -0.67 -5.64 -8.21
N GLN A 43 -1.40 -6.44 -8.98
CA GLN A 43 -2.40 -5.93 -9.90
C GLN A 43 -3.38 -5.09 -9.07
N ARG A 44 -3.51 -3.82 -9.42
CA ARG A 44 -4.48 -2.94 -8.77
C ARG A 44 -5.84 -3.47 -9.21
N GLN A 45 -6.52 -4.24 -8.34
CA GLN A 45 -7.92 -4.54 -8.57
C GLN A 45 -8.64 -3.21 -8.54
N ASP A 46 -9.04 -2.73 -9.71
CA ASP A 46 -9.92 -1.58 -9.82
C ASP A 46 -11.13 -1.84 -8.91
N SER A 47 -11.36 -0.92 -7.99
CA SER A 47 -12.43 -0.98 -7.00
C SER A 47 -13.79 -0.75 -7.67
N SER A 48 -14.20 -1.66 -8.54
CA SER A 48 -15.52 -1.70 -9.18
C SER A 48 -16.37 -2.87 -8.66
N HIS A 49 -16.14 -3.33 -7.44
CA HIS A 49 -17.13 -4.12 -6.72
C HIS A 49 -18.24 -3.21 -6.20
N THR A 50 -19.11 -2.75 -7.10
CA THR A 50 -20.48 -2.38 -6.72
C THR A 50 -21.16 -3.68 -6.28
N ASN A 51 -21.33 -3.87 -4.96
CA ASN A 51 -22.25 -4.87 -4.46
C ASN A 51 -23.66 -4.40 -4.83
N LYS A 52 -24.17 -4.82 -5.99
CA LYS A 52 -25.60 -4.78 -6.27
C LYS A 52 -26.25 -5.78 -5.33
N SER A 53 -26.99 -5.27 -4.35
CA SER A 53 -27.94 -6.00 -3.55
C SER A 53 -28.89 -6.74 -4.50
N ALA A 54 -28.72 -8.04 -4.66
CA ALA A 54 -29.71 -8.90 -5.30
C ALA A 54 -30.56 -9.50 -4.19
N ASP A 55 -31.56 -8.71 -3.81
CA ASP A 55 -32.78 -9.18 -3.20
C ASP A 55 -33.41 -10.23 -4.12
N LYS A 56 -33.51 -11.49 -3.68
CA LYS A 56 -34.42 -12.50 -4.21
C LYS A 56 -34.84 -13.47 -3.11
N GLU A 57 -35.97 -13.10 -2.54
CA GLU A 57 -37.10 -13.94 -2.16
C GLU A 57 -37.19 -15.34 -2.84
N GLN A 58 -37.77 -16.27 -2.05
CA GLN A 58 -38.55 -17.48 -2.40
C GLN A 58 -37.81 -18.79 -2.72
N GLN A 59 -37.90 -19.77 -1.82
CA GLN A 59 -38.99 -20.77 -1.81
C GLN A 59 -39.14 -21.43 -0.44
#